data_AF-A0A5P2CQP8-F1
#
_entry.id   AF-A0A5P2CQP8-F1
#
_cell.length_a   1.000
_cell.length_b   1.000
_cell.length_c   1.000
_cell.angle_alpha   90.00
_cell.angle_beta   90.00
_cell.angle_gamma   90.00
#
_symmetry.space_group_name_H-M   'P 1'
#
loop_
_entity.id
_entity.type
_entity.pdbx_description
1 polymer ?
#
loop_
_entity_poly.entity_id
_entity_poly.type
_entity_poly.pdbx_seq_one_letter_code
_entity_poly.pdbx_strand_id
1 'polypeptide(L)' 'MQDQYAFMKQHPQPTNPVEALAHTLAVLGELPDDKTVVQATSGVYGKGVRTGLTMGDLREIAGMLKRWAGSDA' A
#
# COMPACT_ATOMS: atom_id res chain seq x y z
N MET A 1 -14.25 -3.18 20.74
CA MET A 1 -14.02 -4.62 20.46
C MET A 1 -14.88 -5.15 19.31
N GLN A 2 -16.18 -4.84 19.21
CA GLN A 2 -17.03 -5.31 18.09
C GLN A 2 -16.51 -4.86 16.71
N ASP A 3 -16.04 -3.61 16.58
CA ASP A 3 -15.57 -3.07 15.29
C ASP A 3 -14.31 -3.75 14.75
N GLN A 4 -13.39 -4.15 15.64
CA GLN A 4 -12.18 -4.91 15.25
C GLN A 4 -12.55 -6.31 14.75
N TYR A 5 -13.54 -6.96 15.35
CA TYR A 5 -13.97 -8.30 14.95
C TYR A 5 -14.70 -8.28 13.59
N ALA A 6 -15.50 -7.25 13.33
CA ALA A 6 -16.13 -7.04 12.03
C ALA A 6 -15.08 -6.76 10.94
N PHE A 7 -14.10 -5.92 11.24
CA PHE A 7 -12.98 -5.63 10.35
C PHE A 7 -12.16 -6.89 10.01
N MET A 8 -11.81 -7.72 11.01
CA MET A 8 -11.07 -8.97 10.80
C MET A 8 -11.84 -9.99 9.92
N LYS A 9 -13.17 -10.05 10.03
CA LYS A 9 -13.99 -10.94 9.18
C LYS A 9 -14.01 -10.49 7.72
N GLN A 10 -13.98 -9.18 7.47
CA GLN A 10 -14.02 -8.61 6.12
C GLN A 10 -12.62 -8.51 5.49
N HIS A 11 -11.58 -8.46 6.32
CA HIS A 11 -10.18 -8.35 5.92
C HIS A 11 -9.34 -9.40 6.64
N PRO A 12 -9.35 -10.67 6.18
CA PRO A 12 -8.49 -11.69 6.76
C PRO A 12 -7.02 -11.27 6.68
N GLN A 13 -6.22 -11.78 7.62
CA GLN A 13 -4.79 -11.48 7.68
C GLN A 13 -4.12 -11.85 6.35
N PRO A 14 -3.44 -10.90 5.68
CA PRO A 14 -2.70 -11.20 4.46
C PRO A 14 -1.56 -12.20 4.72
N THR A 15 -1.39 -13.17 3.83
CA THR A 15 -0.40 -14.26 3.97
C THR A 15 0.75 -14.16 2.98
N ASN A 16 0.61 -13.32 1.95
CA ASN A 16 1.66 -13.06 0.96
C ASN A 16 1.74 -11.56 0.62
N PRO A 17 2.82 -11.11 -0.06
CA PRO A 17 3.02 -9.70 -0.35
C PRO A 17 1.93 -9.06 -1.24
N VAL A 18 1.32 -9.83 -2.15
CA VAL A 18 0.26 -9.32 -3.04
C VAL A 18 -1.02 -9.06 -2.25
N GLU A 19 -1.40 -10.01 -1.38
CA GLU A 19 -2.51 -9.84 -0.44
C GLU A 19 -2.26 -8.66 0.50
N ALA A 20 -1.02 -8.48 0.98
CA ALA A 20 -0.68 -7.38 1.88
C ALA A 20 -0.85 -6.03 1.18
N LEU A 21 -0.38 -5.90 -0.07
CA LEU A 21 -0.57 -4.69 -0.87
C LEU A 21 -2.06 -4.42 -1.14
N ALA A 22 -2.83 -5.44 -1.51
CA ALA A 22 -4.27 -5.31 -1.73
C ALA A 22 -5.00 -4.85 -0.45
N HIS A 23 -4.64 -5.42 0.70
CA HIS A 23 -5.17 -5.03 2.00
C HIS A 23 -4.83 -3.57 2.34
N THR A 24 -3.58 -3.15 2.16
CA THR A 24 -3.16 -1.76 2.40
C THR A 24 -3.94 -0.78 1.52
N LEU A 25 -4.14 -1.10 0.24
CA LEU A 25 -4.91 -0.25 -0.67
C LEU A 25 -6.40 -0.21 -0.33
N ALA A 26 -6.97 -1.29 0.22
CA ALA A 26 -8.35 -1.29 0.68
C ALA A 26 -8.53 -0.41 1.93
N VAL A 27 -7.60 -0.47 2.88
CA VAL A 27 -7.67 0.29 4.15
C VAL A 27 -7.34 1.78 3.96
N LEU A 28 -6.38 2.09 3.09
CA LEU A 28 -5.86 3.45 2.88
C LEU A 28 -6.30 4.07 1.56
N GLY A 29 -7.21 3.43 0.83
CA GLY A 29 -7.53 3.77 -0.57
C GLY A 29 -8.04 5.19 -0.78
N GLU A 30 -8.65 5.79 0.24
CA GLU A 30 -9.17 7.16 0.22
C GLU A 30 -8.09 8.23 0.43
N LEU A 31 -6.86 7.83 0.79
CA LEU A 31 -5.77 8.79 0.98
C LEU A 31 -5.28 9.36 -0.37
N PRO A 32 -4.90 10.65 -0.41
CA PRO A 32 -4.33 11.27 -1.60
C PRO A 32 -3.04 10.58 -2.08
N ASP A 33 -2.77 10.64 -3.39
CA ASP A 33 -1.63 9.98 -4.03
C ASP A 33 -0.28 10.43 -3.46
N ASP A 34 -0.13 11.71 -3.13
CA ASP A 34 1.09 12.31 -2.58
C ASP A 34 1.34 11.94 -1.11
N LYS A 35 0.39 11.24 -0.47
CA LYS A 35 0.53 10.80 0.90
C LYS A 35 1.62 9.73 1.01
N THR A 36 2.70 10.04 1.72
CA THR A 36 3.72 9.04 2.10
C THR A 36 3.13 7.99 3.03
N VAL A 37 3.27 6.72 2.66
CA VAL A 37 2.80 5.55 3.44
C VAL A 37 3.96 4.80 4.06
N VAL A 38 5.03 4.60 3.28
CA VAL A 38 6.26 3.97 3.74
C VAL A 38 7.37 5.00 3.63
N GLN A 39 8.01 5.34 4.75
CA GLN A 39 9.16 6.25 4.75
C GLN A 39 10.45 5.44 4.83
N ALA A 40 11.33 5.62 3.85
CA ALA A 40 12.66 5.01 3.84
C ALA A 40 13.67 5.89 4.60
N THR A 41 13.85 7.15 4.17
CA THR A 41 14.75 8.10 4.83
C THR A 41 14.12 9.48 4.98
N SER A 42 14.61 10.26 5.94
CA SER A 42 14.22 11.65 6.15
C SER A 42 15.46 12.48 6.45
N GLY A 43 15.62 13.61 5.77
CA GLY A 43 16.72 14.56 6.01
C GLY A 43 18.05 14.21 5.32
N VAL A 44 18.16 13.03 4.69
CA VAL A 44 19.41 12.56 4.05
C VAL A 44 19.79 13.41 2.84
N TYR A 45 18.80 13.86 2.06
CA TYR A 45 19.01 14.61 0.82
C TYR A 45 18.66 16.10 0.96
N GLY A 46 18.52 16.60 2.20
CA GLY A 46 18.13 17.97 2.49
C GLY A 46 17.09 18.05 3.60
N LYS A 47 17.02 19.21 4.27
CA LYS A 47 16.10 19.43 5.40
C LYS A 47 14.65 19.22 4.95
N GLY A 48 13.96 18.27 5.59
CA GLY A 48 12.55 17.97 5.33
C GLY A 48 12.31 17.06 4.12
N VAL A 49 13.34 16.69 3.36
CA VAL A 49 13.20 15.76 2.23
C VAL A 49 12.97 14.36 2.78
N ARG A 50 11.87 13.75 2.37
CA ARG A 50 11.51 12.36 2.68
C ARG A 50 11.61 11.52 1.42
N THR A 51 12.14 10.31 1.56
CA THR A 51 12.11 9.29 0.52
C THR A 51 11.27 8.12 0.98
N GLY A 52 10.66 7.37 0.06
CA GLY A 52 9.76 6.28 0.41
C GLY A 52 8.73 6.00 -0.67
N LEU A 53 7.68 5.26 -0.30
CA LEU A 53 6.54 4.98 -1.16
C LEU A 53 5.33 5.79 -0.72
N THR A 54 4.74 6.46 -1.70
CA THR A 54 3.47 7.17 -1.58
C THR A 54 2.28 6.26 -1.93
N MET A 55 1.06 6.71 -1.67
CA MET A 55 -0.14 6.00 -2.13
C MET A 55 -0.17 5.87 -3.66
N GLY A 56 0.28 6.90 -4.38
CA GLY A 56 0.41 6.85 -5.84
C GLY A 56 1.34 5.72 -6.28
N ASP A 57 2.51 5.60 -5.64
CA ASP A 57 3.48 4.53 -5.94
C ASP A 57 2.88 3.14 -5.67
N LEU A 58 2.16 2.97 -4.57
CA LEU A 58 1.51 1.69 -4.23
C LEU A 58 0.43 1.30 -5.24
N ARG A 59 -0.36 2.27 -5.74
CA ARG A 59 -1.36 2.03 -6.79
C ARG A 59 -0.69 1.67 -8.12
N GLU A 60 0.39 2.34 -8.48
CA GLU A 60 1.15 2.04 -9.70
C GLU A 60 1.76 0.63 -9.63
N ILE A 61 2.40 0.27 -8.51
CA ILE A 61 2.95 -1.08 -8.29
C ILE A 61 1.84 -2.14 -8.38
N ALA A 62 0.67 -1.90 -7.79
CA ALA A 62 -0.46 -2.82 -7.94
C ALA A 62 -0.92 -2.95 -9.40
N GLY A 63 -0.90 -1.85 -10.17
CA GLY A 63 -1.14 -1.86 -11.61
C GLY A 63 -0.10 -2.68 -12.37
N MET A 64 1.20 -2.51 -12.07
CA MET A 64 2.30 -3.28 -12.65
C MET A 64 2.13 -4.78 -12.41
N LEU A 65 1.81 -5.18 -11.18
CA LEU A 65 1.60 -6.59 -10.81
C LEU A 65 0.42 -7.20 -11.59
N LYS A 66 -0.68 -6.47 -11.77
CA LYS A 66 -1.82 -6.93 -12.59
C LYS A 66 -1.44 -7.10 -14.05
N ARG A 67 -0.68 -6.16 -14.62
CA ARG A 67 -0.20 -6.23 -16.00
C ARG A 67 0.75 -7.41 -16.20
N TRP A 68 1.67 -7.64 -15.25
CA TRP A 68 2.58 -8.77 -15.31
C TRP A 68 1.85 -10.11 -15.21
N ALA A 69 0.91 -10.24 -14.25
CA ALA A 69 0.09 -11.45 -14.14
C ALA A 69 -0.75 -11.74 -15.40
N GLY A 70 -1.15 -10.72 -16.16
CA GLY A 70 -1.85 -10.87 -17.44
C GLY A 70 -0.94 -11.02 -18.67
N SER A 71 0.38 -10.85 -18.52
CA SER A 71 1.36 -11.04 -19.60
C SER A 71 1.89 -12.48 -19.67
N ASP A 72 1.55 -13.30 -18.67
CA ASP A 72 1.86 -14.73 -18.55
C ASP A 72 0.57 -15.60 -18.46
N ALA A 73 -0.58 -15.10 -18.93
CA ALA A 73 -1.86 -15.81 -18.95
C ALA A 73 -2.27 -16.27 -20.37
#